data_AF-A0A497SY65-F1
#
_entry.id   AF-A0A497SY65-F1
#
_cell.length_a   1.000
_cell.length_b   1.000
_cell.length_c   1.000
_cell.angle_alpha   90.00
_cell.angle_beta   90.00
_cell.angle_gamma   90.00
#
_symmetry.space_group_name_H-M   'P 1'
#
loop_
_entity.id
_entity.type
_entity.pdbx_description
1 polymer ?
#
loop_
_entity_poly.entity_id
_entity_poly.type
_entity_poly.pdbx_seq_one_letter_code
_entity_poly.pdbx_strand_id
1 'polypeptide(L)'
;MKDWEDFLKEIKEKVAEALDYYCWNITGDTPLECYSAHQDLDLYDLAEEFAEWSSFGITKRDLELLGKAPEKIYDKYSWELKKEIEKVVDELRKEEGI
;
A
#
# COMPACT_ATOMS: atom_id res chain seq x y z
N MET A 1 17.74 16.36 7.27
CA MET A 1 16.96 15.10 7.33
C MET A 1 15.70 15.34 6.53
N LYS A 2 15.36 14.47 5.57
CA LYS A 2 13.99 14.47 5.03
C LYS A 2 13.04 14.24 6.22
N ASP A 3 11.93 14.96 6.23
CA ASP A 3 10.89 14.76 7.23
C ASP A 3 10.39 13.32 7.16
N TRP A 4 10.18 12.67 8.30
CA TRP A 4 9.58 11.34 8.35
C TRP A 4 8.16 11.35 7.78
N GLU A 5 7.43 12.46 7.93
CA GLU A 5 6.11 12.64 7.33
C GLU A 5 6.18 12.65 5.80
N ASP A 6 7.13 13.40 5.22
CA ASP A 6 7.31 13.45 3.76
C ASP A 6 7.72 12.08 3.20
N PHE A 7 8.64 11.39 3.88
CA PHE A 7 9.08 10.06 3.47
C PHE A 7 7.94 9.04 3.52
N LEU A 8 7.22 8.95 4.64
CA LEU A 8 6.13 7.99 4.79
C LEU A 8 4.97 8.28 3.85
N LYS A 9 4.68 9.56 3.58
CA LYS A 9 3.69 9.95 2.57
C LYS A 9 4.11 9.49 1.17
N GLU A 10 5.36 9.74 0.77
CA GLU A 10 5.90 9.32 -0.53
C GLU A 10 5.82 7.80 -0.70
N ILE A 11 6.17 7.03 0.35
CA ILE A 11 6.10 5.56 0.30
C ILE A 11 4.66 5.08 0.25
N LYS A 12 3.75 5.68 1.03
CA LYS A 12 2.32 5.36 0.98
C LYS A 12 1.76 5.50 -0.43
N GLU A 13 2.04 6.62 -1.09
CA GLU A 13 1.56 6.89 -2.46
C GLU A 13 2.11 5.86 -3.45
N LYS A 14 3.40 5.53 -3.40
CA LYS A 14 4.00 4.49 -4.26
C LYS A 14 3.38 3.11 -4.05
N VAL A 15 3.15 2.73 -2.78
CA VAL A 15 2.55 1.43 -2.44
C VAL A 15 1.11 1.37 -2.92
N ALA A 16 0.33 2.44 -2.76
CA ALA A 16 -1.04 2.51 -3.25
C ALA A 16 -1.11 2.38 -4.78
N GLU A 17 -0.23 3.08 -5.51
CA GLU A 17 -0.13 2.98 -6.97
C GLU A 17 0.30 1.58 -7.43
N ALA A 18 1.25 0.96 -6.73
CA ALA A 18 1.71 -0.39 -7.03
C ALA A 18 0.62 -1.44 -6.83
N LEU A 19 -0.10 -1.35 -5.71
CA LEU A 19 -1.23 -2.23 -5.39
C LEU A 19 -2.36 -2.07 -6.41
N ASP A 20 -2.70 -0.83 -6.77
CA ASP A 20 -3.73 -0.55 -7.78
C ASP A 20 -3.36 -1.19 -9.12
N TYR A 21 -2.15 -0.93 -9.60
CA TYR A 21 -1.69 -1.55 -10.84
C TYR A 21 -1.69 -3.08 -10.77
N TYR A 22 -1.23 -3.65 -9.66
CA TYR A 22 -1.18 -5.10 -9.45
C TYR A 22 -2.58 -5.73 -9.53
N CYS A 23 -3.53 -5.20 -8.75
CA CYS A 23 -4.90 -5.70 -8.69
C CYS A 23 -5.68 -5.54 -9.99
N TRP A 24 -5.44 -4.47 -10.76
CA TRP A 24 -6.17 -4.26 -12.02
C TRP A 24 -5.54 -4.95 -13.23
N ASN A 25 -4.23 -5.25 -13.20
CA ASN A 25 -3.51 -5.61 -14.43
C ASN A 25 -2.70 -6.91 -14.36
N ILE A 26 -2.42 -7.46 -13.17
CA ILE A 26 -1.39 -8.51 -13.03
C ILE A 26 -1.93 -9.81 -12.44
N THR A 27 -2.70 -9.77 -11.35
CA THR A 27 -2.97 -11.01 -10.56
C THR A 27 -3.85 -12.02 -11.32
N GLY A 28 -4.73 -11.52 -12.18
CA GLY A 28 -5.75 -12.33 -12.87
C GLY A 28 -6.99 -12.62 -12.03
N ASP A 29 -6.98 -12.27 -10.74
CA ASP A 29 -8.15 -12.28 -9.86
C ASP A 29 -9.06 -11.08 -10.18
N THR A 30 -10.27 -11.06 -9.61
CA THR A 30 -11.05 -9.82 -9.64
C THR A 30 -10.38 -8.75 -8.78
N PRO A 31 -10.56 -7.46 -9.09
CA PRO A 31 -10.08 -6.37 -8.24
C PRO A 31 -10.54 -6.54 -6.79
N LEU A 32 -11.81 -6.93 -6.58
CA LEU A 32 -12.35 -7.13 -5.23
C LEU A 32 -11.59 -8.20 -4.45
N GLU A 33 -11.33 -9.35 -5.06
CA GLU A 33 -10.57 -10.44 -4.44
C GLU A 33 -9.15 -9.98 -4.10
N CYS A 34 -8.48 -9.30 -5.04
CA CYS A 34 -7.14 -8.78 -4.83
C CYS A 34 -7.08 -7.77 -3.68
N TYR A 35 -7.85 -6.68 -3.72
CA TYR A 35 -7.80 -5.69 -2.62
C TYR A 35 -8.23 -6.29 -1.27
N SER A 36 -9.19 -7.22 -1.26
CA SER A 36 -9.61 -7.90 -0.03
C SER A 36 -8.50 -8.76 0.58
N ALA A 37 -7.61 -9.35 -0.24
CA ALA A 37 -6.47 -10.10 0.24
C ALA A 37 -5.38 -9.21 0.88
N HIS A 38 -5.29 -7.95 0.46
CA HIS A 38 -4.28 -7.00 0.91
C HIS A 38 -4.78 -6.05 2.03
N GLN A 39 -6.08 -6.02 2.33
CA GLN A 39 -6.69 -5.05 3.27
C GLN A 39 -6.16 -5.11 4.72
N ASP A 40 -5.61 -6.25 5.13
CA ASP A 40 -5.09 -6.46 6.48
C ASP A 40 -3.58 -6.30 6.60
N LEU A 41 -2.89 -6.09 5.46
CA LEU A 41 -1.46 -5.84 5.42
C LEU A 41 -1.16 -4.38 5.83
N ASP A 42 -0.02 -4.20 6.48
CA ASP A 42 0.46 -2.89 6.87
C ASP A 42 1.31 -2.24 5.76
N LEU A 43 1.75 -1.00 5.98
CA LEU A 43 2.56 -0.28 4.99
C LEU A 43 3.88 -1.00 4.66
N TYR A 44 4.50 -1.66 5.63
CA TYR A 44 5.76 -2.38 5.44
C TYR A 44 5.54 -3.64 4.61
N ASP A 45 4.56 -4.46 4.98
CA ASP A 45 4.24 -5.70 4.29
C ASP A 45 3.90 -5.43 2.81
N LEU A 46 3.08 -4.42 2.54
CA LEU A 46 2.75 -4.00 1.18
C LEU A 46 3.97 -3.42 0.45
N ALA A 47 4.81 -2.63 1.12
CA ALA A 47 6.02 -2.12 0.50
C ALA A 47 7.01 -3.25 0.15
N GLU A 48 7.13 -4.27 1.00
CA GLU A 48 7.99 -5.43 0.77
C GLU A 48 7.57 -6.20 -0.48
N GLU A 49 6.27 -6.41 -0.66
CA GLU A 49 5.70 -7.07 -1.83
C GLU A 49 6.09 -6.40 -3.16
N PHE A 50 6.17 -5.06 -3.16
CA PHE A 50 6.48 -4.27 -4.35
C PHE A 50 7.94 -3.78 -4.42
N ALA A 51 8.81 -4.13 -3.47
CA ALA A 51 10.18 -3.62 -3.40
C ALA A 51 11.10 -4.08 -4.55
N GLU A 52 10.70 -5.12 -5.31
CA GLU A 52 11.43 -5.58 -6.50
C GLU A 52 10.86 -4.99 -7.81
N TRP A 53 9.78 -4.19 -7.71
CA TRP A 53 9.12 -3.60 -8.87
C TRP A 53 9.75 -2.24 -9.20
N SER A 54 10.69 -2.26 -10.15
CA SER A 54 11.41 -1.04 -10.57
C SER A 54 10.48 0.10 -11.04
N SER A 55 9.28 -0.23 -11.52
CA SER A 55 8.30 0.74 -12.02
C SER A 55 7.74 1.68 -10.95
N PHE A 56 7.69 1.25 -9.69
CA PHE A 56 7.13 2.02 -8.58
C PHE A 56 8.20 2.63 -7.66
N GLY A 57 9.47 2.27 -7.89
CA GLY A 57 10.61 2.92 -7.22
C GLY A 57 10.62 2.74 -5.70
N ILE A 58 10.06 1.63 -5.21
CA ILE A 58 10.20 1.17 -3.82
C ILE A 58 11.49 0.34 -3.77
N THR A 59 12.43 0.75 -2.92
CA THR A 59 13.75 0.12 -2.86
C THR A 59 13.97 -0.60 -1.53
N LYS A 60 14.95 -1.51 -1.49
CA LYS A 60 15.41 -2.13 -0.22
C LYS A 60 15.80 -1.09 0.84
N ARG A 61 16.35 0.05 0.41
CA ARG A 61 16.68 1.16 1.31
C ARG A 61 15.43 1.79 1.92
N ASP A 62 14.33 1.86 1.17
CA ASP A 62 13.06 2.38 1.68
C ASP A 62 12.49 1.44 2.74
N LEU A 63 12.55 0.12 2.55
CA LEU A 63 12.19 -0.86 3.58
C LEU A 63 13.03 -0.69 4.86
N GLU A 64 14.35 -0.54 4.73
CA GLU A 64 15.22 -0.28 5.88
C GLU A 64 14.87 1.01 6.63
N LEU A 65 14.37 2.02 5.92
CA LEU A 65 13.95 3.29 6.52
C LEU A 65 12.56 3.17 7.15
N LEU A 66 11.62 2.45 6.54
CA LEU A 66 10.32 2.13 7.12
C LEU A 66 10.48 1.44 8.48
N GLY A 67 11.36 0.44 8.57
CA GLY A 67 11.65 -0.26 9.84
C GLY A 67 12.33 0.61 10.92
N LYS A 68 12.73 1.84 10.58
CA LYS A 68 13.32 2.83 11.51
C LYS A 68 12.40 4.02 11.77
N ALA A 69 11.25 4.08 11.11
CA ALA A 69 10.32 5.18 11.24
C ALA A 69 9.78 5.26 12.68
N PRO A 70 9.58 6.46 13.24
CA PRO A 70 8.93 6.60 14.54
C PRO A 70 7.53 6.00 14.50
N GLU A 71 7.24 5.07 15.42
CA GLU A 71 6.00 4.28 15.50
C GLU A 71 4.73 5.12 15.28
N LYS A 72 4.56 6.21 16.04
CA LYS A 72 3.38 7.08 15.91
C LYS A 72 3.19 7.66 14.51
N ILE A 73 4.28 7.97 13.80
CA ILE A 73 4.20 8.52 12.45
C ILE A 73 3.93 7.37 11.47
N TYR A 74 4.63 6.25 11.62
CA TYR A 74 4.39 5.03 10.82
C TYR A 74 2.93 4.60 10.88
N ASP A 75 2.38 4.43 12.09
CA ASP A 75 1.00 3.99 12.34
C ASP A 75 -0.02 4.89 11.65
N LYS A 76 0.21 6.21 11.65
CA LYS A 76 -0.65 7.18 10.96
C LYS A 76 -0.75 6.86 9.48
N TYR A 77 0.39 6.71 8.79
CA TYR A 77 0.40 6.48 7.34
C TYR A 77 -0.03 5.06 6.96
N SER A 78 0.33 4.05 7.79
CA SER A 78 -0.16 2.69 7.60
C SER A 78 -1.67 2.60 7.75
N TRP A 79 -2.25 3.31 8.73
CA TRP A 79 -3.70 3.39 8.89
C TRP A 79 -4.38 4.14 7.75
N GLU A 80 -3.79 5.23 7.25
CA GLU A 80 -4.31 5.96 6.09
C GLU A 80 -4.38 5.04 4.85
N LEU A 81 -3.32 4.27 4.57
CA LEU A 81 -3.31 3.31 3.46
C LEU A 81 -4.38 2.25 3.62
N LYS A 82 -4.49 1.66 4.82
CA LYS A 82 -5.55 0.68 5.12
C LYS A 82 -6.94 1.26 4.86
N LYS A 83 -7.19 2.51 5.25
CA LYS A 83 -8.46 3.19 4.99
C LYS A 83 -8.71 3.48 3.52
N GLU A 84 -7.67 3.70 2.73
CA GLU A 84 -7.78 3.83 1.28
C GLU A 84 -8.17 2.48 0.64
N ILE A 85 -7.50 1.39 1.03
CA ILE A 85 -7.82 0.03 0.54
C ILE A 85 -9.25 -0.38 0.94
N GLU A 86 -9.65 -0.18 2.21
CA GLU A 86 -11.00 -0.49 2.69
C GLU A 86 -12.08 0.24 1.86
N LYS A 87 -11.86 1.50 1.49
CA LYS A 87 -12.81 2.25 0.65
C LYS A 87 -12.94 1.65 -0.74
N VAL A 88 -11.83 1.26 -1.35
CA VAL A 88 -11.84 0.61 -2.66
C VAL A 88 -12.60 -0.72 -2.60
N VAL A 89 -12.35 -1.54 -1.57
CA VAL A 89 -13.10 -2.78 -1.33
C VAL A 89 -14.60 -2.52 -1.18
N ASP A 90 -14.99 -1.53 -0.38
CA ASP A 90 -16.40 -1.18 -0.16
C ASP A 90 -17.10 -0.65 -1.43
N GLU A 91 -16.37 0.07 -2.30
CA GLU A 91 -16.87 0.53 -3.59
C GLU A 91 -17.08 -0.64 -4.55
N LEU A 92 -16.08 -1.53 -4.66
CA LEU A 92 -16.15 -2.73 -5.50
C LEU A 92 -17.28 -3.68 -5.07
N ARG A 93 -17.48 -3.88 -3.76
CA ARG A 93 -18.62 -4.68 -3.25
C ARG A 93 -19.96 -4.11 -3.71
N LYS A 94 -20.14 -2.80 -3.64
CA LYS A 94 -21.37 -2.13 -4.10
C LYS A 94 -21.59 -2.29 -5.60
N GLU A 95 -20.53 -2.22 -6.40
CA GLU A 95 -20.60 -2.42 -7.86
C GLU A 95 -20.98 -3.86 -8.22
N GLU A 96 -20.47 -4.85 -7.48
CA GLU A 96 -20.83 -6.27 -7.63
C GLU A 96 -22.19 -6.65 -7.03
N GLY A 97 -22.81 -5.73 -6.27
CA GLY A 97 -24.10 -5.95 -5.61
C GLY A 97 -24.02 -6.86 -4.38
N ILE A 98 -22.86 -6.87 -3.71
CA ILE A 98 -22.54 -7.66 -2.51
C ILE A 98 -22.57 -6.79 -1.26
#